data_AF-A0A352LU90-F1
#
_entry.id   AF-A0A352LU90-F1
#
_cell.length_a   1.000
_cell.length_b   1.000
_cell.length_c   1.000
_cell.angle_alpha   90.00
_cell.angle_beta   90.00
_cell.angle_gamma   90.00
#
_symmetry.space_group_name_H-M   'P 1'
#
loop_
_entity.id
_entity.type
_entity.pdbx_description
1 polymer ?
#
loop_
_entity_poly.entity_id
_entity_poly.type
_entity_poly.pdbx_seq_one_letter_code
_entity_poly.pdbx_strand_id
1 'polypeptide(L)' 'MDFLCKHTCIFCDSLSYRKLDLCLACEHDLPILQDYCKRCAEPLPEGQKICGSCLSNLSMQIET' A
#
# COMPACT_ATOMS: atom_id res chain seq x y z
N MET A 1 31.57 3.07 -4.40
CA MET A 1 30.60 2.41 -5.29
C MET A 1 29.26 2.78 -4.71
N ASP A 2 28.81 4.01 -4.99
CA ASP A 2 27.70 4.64 -4.29
C ASP A 2 26.74 5.13 -5.37
N PHE A 3 25.89 4.21 -5.81
CA PHE A 3 24.72 4.52 -6.63
C PHE A 3 23.81 5.43 -5.79
N LEU A 4 24.04 6.74 -5.94
CA LEU A 4 23.31 7.84 -5.33
C LEU A 4 21.90 7.95 -5.93
N CYS A 5 21.14 6.86 -5.95
CA CYS A 5 19.70 6.91 -6.19
C CYS A 5 19.09 7.48 -4.92
N LYS A 6 18.96 8.81 -4.88
CA LYS A 6 18.22 9.48 -3.82
C LYS A 6 16.75 9.10 -4.03
N HIS A 7 16.30 8.11 -3.27
CA HIS A 7 14.91 7.70 -3.24
C HIS A 7 14.04 8.94 -2.98
N THR A 8 12.94 9.04 -3.73
CA THR A 8 12.02 10.18 -3.69
C THR A 8 10.68 9.66 -3.22
N CYS A 9 10.04 10.39 -2.31
CA CYS A 9 8.77 9.99 -1.72
C CYS A 9 7.67 10.01 -2.78
N ILE A 10 6.98 8.89 -2.98
CA ILE A 10 5.88 8.76 -3.96
C ILE A 10 4.65 9.61 -3.63
N PHE A 11 4.53 10.13 -2.40
CA PHE A 11 3.38 10.92 -1.97
C PHE A 11 3.60 12.43 -2.05
N CYS A 12 4.83 12.90 -1.87
CA CYS A 12 5.13 14.33 -1.75
C CYS A 12 6.32 14.80 -2.59
N ASP A 13 6.89 13.91 -3.40
CA ASP A 13 8.02 14.16 -4.31
C ASP A 13 9.29 14.72 -3.65
N SER A 14 9.36 14.69 -2.32
CA SER A 14 10.53 15.09 -1.55
C SER A 14 11.53 13.94 -1.42
N LEU A 15 12.80 14.23 -1.21
CA LEU A 15 13.80 13.19 -0.92
C LEU A 15 13.37 12.37 0.31
N SER A 16 13.39 11.04 0.21
CA SER A 16 12.97 10.18 1.31
C SER A 16 14.05 10.02 2.39
N TYR A 17 15.31 10.30 2.03
CA TYR A 17 16.51 10.08 2.86
C TYR A 17 16.64 8.65 3.41
N ARG A 18 15.98 7.69 2.75
CA ARG A 18 15.91 6.28 3.14
C ARG A 18 16.08 5.41 1.91
N LYS A 19 16.32 4.11 2.12
CA LYS A 19 16.30 3.10 1.05
C LYS A 19 14.85 2.66 0.73
N LEU A 20 13.95 3.64 0.65
CA LEU A 20 12.52 3.45 0.44
C LEU A 20 11.97 4.72 -0.23
N ASP A 21 11.07 4.59 -1.20
CA ASP A 21 10.41 5.72 -1.87
C ASP A 21 9.26 6.30 -1.02
N LEU A 22 9.46 6.39 0.29
CA LEU A 22 8.52 6.93 1.27
C LEU A 22 9.28 7.65 2.39
N CYS A 23 9.03 8.95 2.55
CA CYS A 23 9.62 9.73 3.64
C CYS A 23 8.93 9.41 4.97
N LEU A 24 9.63 9.66 6.10
CA LEU A 24 9.08 9.38 7.44
C LEU A 24 7.83 10.19 7.77
N ALA A 25 7.74 11.43 7.26
CA ALA A 25 6.56 12.25 7.48
C ALA A 25 5.32 11.62 6.85
N CYS A 26 5.39 11.28 5.56
CA CYS A 26 4.29 10.61 4.88
C CYS A 26 3.99 9.23 5.47
N GLU A 27 5.01 8.46 5.89
CA GLU A 27 4.77 7.18 6.57
C GLU A 27 4.00 7.35 7.88
N HIS A 28 4.30 8.40 8.66
CA HIS A 28 3.59 8.70 9.90
C HIS A 28 2.13 9.13 9.66
N ASP A 29 1.88 9.81 8.54
CA ASP A 29 0.54 10.27 8.16
C ASP A 29 -0.32 9.18 7.48
N LEU A 30 0.26 8.00 7.17
CA LEU A 30 -0.50 6.91 6.55
C LEU A 30 -1.56 6.37 7.52
N PRO A 31 -2.82 6.24 7.07
CA PRO A 31 -3.86 5.66 7.91
C PRO A 31 -3.57 4.18 8.15
N ILE A 32 -3.65 3.74 9.41
CA ILE A 32 -3.59 2.33 9.76
C ILE A 32 -4.93 1.70 9.40
N LEU A 33 -4.94 0.89 8.33
CA LEU A 33 -6.09 0.05 7.98
C LEU A 33 -6.19 -1.15 8.92
N GLN A 34 -7.22 -1.18 9.77
CA GLN A 34 -7.52 -2.31 10.65
C GLN A 34 -8.20 -3.44 9.88
N ASP A 35 -9.35 -3.14 9.27
CA ASP A 35 -10.12 -4.07 8.46
C ASP A 35 -10.01 -3.69 6.99
N TYR A 36 -9.44 -4.59 6.19
CA TYR A 36 -9.24 -4.40 4.76
C TYR A 36 -9.49 -5.70 4.00
N CYS A 37 -9.87 -5.55 2.74
CA CYS A 37 -10.06 -6.67 1.84
C CYS A 37 -8.72 -7.35 1.60
N LYS A 38 -8.61 -8.65 1.90
CA LYS A 38 -7.38 -9.43 1.72
C LYS A 38 -6.93 -9.58 0.25
N ARG A 39 -7.73 -9.09 -0.70
CA ARG A 39 -7.46 -9.20 -2.14
C ARG A 39 -7.08 -7.88 -2.80
N CYS A 40 -7.78 -6.79 -2.48
CA CYS A 40 -7.54 -5.47 -3.08
C CYS A 40 -7.05 -4.41 -2.08
N ALA A 41 -6.94 -4.75 -0.79
CA ALA A 41 -6.58 -3.85 0.31
C ALA A 41 -7.53 -2.66 0.55
N GLU A 42 -8.71 -2.67 -0.07
CA GLU A 42 -9.74 -1.66 0.18
C GLU A 42 -10.26 -1.75 1.62
N PRO A 43 -10.47 -0.62 2.32
CA PRO A 43 -11.05 -0.62 3.66
C PRO A 43 -12.39 -1.38 3.70
N LEU A 44 -12.56 -2.22 4.71
CA LEU A 44 -13.76 -3.01 4.92
C LEU A 44 -14.46 -2.67 6.23
N PRO A 45 -15.78 -2.89 6.33
CA PRO A 45 -16.45 -2.97 7.62
C PRO A 45 -15.85 -4.11 8.46
N GLU A 46 -15.83 -3.90 9.78
CA GLU A 46 -15.30 -4.87 10.73
C GLU A 46 -15.89 -6.28 10.51
N GLY A 47 -15.01 -7.28 10.58
CA GLY A 47 -15.39 -8.69 10.46
C GLY A 47 -15.51 -9.21 9.03
N GLN A 48 -15.35 -8.36 8.01
CA GLN A 48 -15.32 -8.79 6.61
C GLN A 48 -13.89 -9.03 6.13
N LYS A 49 -13.68 -10.08 5.33
CA LYS A 49 -12.35 -10.42 4.79
C LYS A 49 -12.18 -10.08 3.31
N ILE A 50 -13.27 -10.02 2.55
CA ILE A 50 -13.29 -9.82 1.10
C ILE A 50 -14.44 -8.86 0.78
N CYS A 51 -14.20 -7.83 -0.03
CA CYS A 51 -15.23 -6.87 -0.44
C CYS A 51 -16.19 -7.45 -1.47
N GLY A 52 -17.37 -6.85 -1.61
CA GLY A 52 -18.40 -7.28 -2.57
C GLY A 52 -17.87 -7.35 -4.01
N SER A 53 -17.07 -6.38 -4.44
CA SER A 53 -16.46 -6.37 -5.77
C SER A 53 -15.52 -7.58 -5.99
N CYS A 54 -14.69 -7.91 -5.00
CA CYS A 54 -13.81 -9.08 -5.08
C CYS A 54 -14.57 -10.41 -5.00
N LEU A 55 -15.71 -10.47 -4.31
CA LEU A 55 -16.60 -11.62 -4.29
C LEU A 55 -17.29 -11.82 -5.65
N SER A 56 -17.70 -10.74 -6.31
CA SER A 56 -18.31 -10.81 -7.64
C SER A 56 -17.29 -11.14 -8.74
N ASN A 57 -16.05 -10.63 -8.61
CA ASN A 57 -14.98 -10.85 -9.58
C ASN A 57 -14.15 -12.10 -9.24
N LEU A 58 -14.77 -13.27 -9.12
CA LEU A 58 -14.06 -14.55 -8.92
C LEU A 58 -13.14 -14.95 -10.09
N SER A 59 -13.11 -14.19 -11.19
CA SER A 59 -12.17 -14.38 -12.28
C SER A 59 -10.75 -13.93 -11.88
N MET A 60 -9.96 -14.94 -11.51
CA MET A 60 -8.49 -15.03 -11.59
C MET A 60 -7.66 -14.07 -10.74
N GLN A 61 -7.11 -14.63 -9.65
CA GLN A 61 -5.72 -14.37 -9.24
C GLN A 61 -5.10 -15.72 -8.86
N ILE A 62 -4.64 -16.48 -9.86
CA ILE A 62 -3.53 -17.41 -9.70
C ILE A 62 -2.43 -16.83 -10.57
N GLU A 63 -1.55 -16.03 -9.97
CA GLU A 63 -0.20 -15.84 -10.49
C GLU A 63 0.72 -16.31 -9.37
N THR A 64 1.22 -17.53 -9.57
CA THR A 64 2.29 -18.20 -8.82
C THR A 64 3.61 -17.49 -9.03
#